data_AF-A0A930S7G8-F1
#
_entry.id   AF-A0A930S7G8-F1
#
_cell.length_a   1.000
_cell.length_b   1.000
_cell.length_c   1.000
_cell.angle_alpha   90.00
_cell.angle_beta   90.00
_cell.angle_gamma   90.00
#
_symmetry.space_group_name_H-M   'P 1'
#
loop_
_entity.id
_entity.type
_entity.pdbx_description
1 polymer ?
#
loop_
_entity_poly.entity_id
_entity_poly.type
_entity_poly.pdbx_seq_one_letter_code
_entity_poly.pdbx_strand_id
1 'polypeptide(L)'
;MRKRIKPIVVYVVLALLGLALVIANIHNTSKQQAHLQNVKSAIPYATTPKTTTSSTSSSSDEELILNPIIDLSGWQLPQDIDYDVLSNHISGAIVRVFGGSQISKDSNAASSNGIDKSFKTHIKELKKRDVPVAVYSYAQGTSVKEMKEEARIFYKNASPYKPTYYWIDVEEETMSNMEQGVQAFLAELKRLGAEKVGLYIGAYFMLEQEVSTKNFDAVWIPAYGTDSGYYEALPNTEIDYDLHQYTSQGSLPGFDNILDLNQINPEKNKRKTFEKLFGKIKQKPTKNKKTTSTSSSSSQ
;
A
#
# COMPACT_ATOMS: atom_id res chain seq x y z
N MET A 1 -36.77 -17.92 -48.48
CA MET A 1 -37.53 -16.87 -47.74
C MET A 1 -36.88 -16.62 -46.39
N ARG A 2 -36.23 -15.45 -46.17
CA ARG A 2 -35.72 -15.08 -44.83
C ARG A 2 -36.89 -14.54 -44.02
N LYS A 3 -37.29 -15.23 -42.94
CA LYS A 3 -38.29 -14.73 -41.98
C LYS A 3 -37.72 -13.50 -41.27
N ARG A 4 -38.34 -12.32 -41.45
CA ARG A 4 -37.96 -11.11 -40.71
C ARG A 4 -38.43 -11.25 -39.26
N ILE A 5 -37.52 -11.02 -38.31
CA ILE A 5 -37.85 -11.00 -36.87
C ILE A 5 -38.75 -9.79 -36.61
N LYS A 6 -39.84 -9.98 -35.85
CA LYS A 6 -40.74 -8.87 -35.48
C LYS A 6 -40.00 -7.91 -34.54
N PRO A 7 -40.11 -6.57 -34.72
CA PRO A 7 -39.47 -5.59 -33.85
C PRO A 7 -39.73 -5.81 -32.35
N ILE A 8 -40.96 -6.23 -31.99
CA ILE A 8 -41.35 -6.55 -30.60
C ILE A 8 -40.45 -7.64 -29.98
N VAL A 9 -40.09 -8.67 -30.75
CA VAL A 9 -39.22 -9.76 -30.27
C VAL A 9 -37.81 -9.23 -29.97
N VAL A 10 -37.32 -8.29 -30.77
CA VAL A 10 -36.02 -7.65 -30.55
C VAL A 10 -36.04 -6.82 -29.26
N TYR A 11 -37.07 -6.01 -29.04
CA TYR A 11 -37.20 -5.21 -27.82
C TYR A 11 -37.30 -6.06 -26.55
N VAL A 12 -38.06 -7.16 -26.59
CA VAL A 12 -38.17 -8.09 -25.45
C VAL A 12 -36.82 -8.75 -25.14
N VAL A 13 -36.08 -9.18 -26.15
CA VAL A 13 -34.74 -9.78 -25.96
C VAL A 13 -33.76 -8.77 -25.37
N LEU A 14 -33.73 -7.53 -25.88
CA LEU A 14 -32.87 -6.47 -25.33
C LEU A 14 -33.25 -6.10 -23.89
N ALA A 15 -34.54 -6.04 -23.56
CA ALA A 15 -35.00 -5.80 -22.20
C ALA A 15 -34.60 -6.93 -21.23
N LEU A 16 -34.69 -8.19 -21.65
CA LEU A 16 -34.26 -9.33 -20.85
C LEU A 16 -32.73 -9.35 -20.65
N LEU A 17 -31.95 -9.00 -21.68
CA LEU A 17 -30.50 -8.84 -21.56
C LEU A 17 -30.13 -7.71 -20.59
N GLY A 18 -30.82 -6.56 -20.68
CA GLY A 18 -30.65 -5.45 -19.73
C GLY A 18 -30.96 -5.87 -18.30
N LEU A 19 -32.08 -6.57 -18.08
CA LEU A 19 -32.45 -7.09 -16.76
C LEU A 19 -31.41 -8.10 -16.22
N ALA A 20 -30.91 -9.00 -17.07
CA ALA A 20 -29.88 -9.97 -16.70
C ALA A 20 -28.58 -9.28 -16.26
N LEU A 21 -28.15 -8.23 -16.97
CA LEU A 21 -26.98 -7.42 -16.59
C LEU A 21 -27.19 -6.71 -15.25
N VAL A 22 -28.38 -6.15 -15.00
CA VAL A 22 -28.72 -5.52 -13.72
C VAL A 22 -28.67 -6.53 -12.58
N ILE A 23 -29.27 -7.72 -12.75
CA ILE A 23 -29.26 -8.78 -11.74
C ILE A 23 -27.83 -9.27 -11.48
N ALA A 24 -27.03 -9.48 -12.53
CA ALA A 24 -25.64 -9.89 -12.40
C ALA A 24 -24.81 -8.86 -11.62
N ASN A 25 -25.01 -7.56 -11.92
CA ASN A 25 -24.35 -6.48 -11.19
C ASN A 25 -24.75 -6.45 -9.71
N ILE A 26 -26.05 -6.53 -9.39
CA ILE A 26 -26.54 -6.57 -8.00
C ILE A 26 -25.94 -7.76 -7.24
N HIS A 27 -25.90 -8.94 -7.86
CA HIS A 27 -25.34 -10.14 -7.24
C HIS A 27 -23.83 -9.99 -6.98
N ASN A 28 -23.09 -9.43 -7.94
CA ASN A 28 -21.67 -9.17 -7.79
C ASN A 28 -21.39 -8.17 -6.66
N THR A 29 -22.10 -7.04 -6.64
CA THR A 29 -22.00 -6.04 -5.58
C THR A 29 -22.33 -6.61 -4.20
N SER A 30 -23.37 -7.44 -4.11
CA SER A 30 -23.77 -8.09 -2.86
C SER A 30 -22.69 -9.05 -2.34
N LYS A 31 -22.06 -9.83 -3.24
CA LYS A 31 -20.93 -10.69 -2.88
C LYS A 31 -19.73 -9.89 -2.40
N GLN A 32 -19.38 -8.81 -3.09
CA GLN A 32 -18.28 -7.93 -2.67
C GLN A 32 -18.55 -7.29 -1.32
N GLN A 33 -19.77 -6.82 -1.06
CA GLN A 33 -20.15 -6.27 0.24
C GLN A 33 -20.08 -7.33 1.35
N ALA A 34 -20.59 -8.54 1.11
CA ALA A 34 -20.49 -9.63 2.09
C ALA A 34 -19.03 -10.00 2.39
N HIS A 35 -18.20 -10.08 1.34
CA HIS A 35 -16.77 -10.35 1.49
C HIS A 35 -16.06 -9.22 2.27
N LEU A 36 -16.33 -7.96 1.94
CA LEU A 36 -15.81 -6.81 2.67
C LEU A 36 -16.19 -6.84 4.16
N GLN A 37 -17.44 -7.17 4.49
CA GLN A 37 -17.87 -7.28 5.90
C GLN A 37 -17.11 -8.38 6.65
N ASN A 38 -16.86 -9.52 5.99
CA ASN A 38 -16.05 -10.60 6.56
C ASN A 38 -14.58 -10.19 6.75
N VAL A 39 -14.02 -9.40 5.84
CA VAL A 39 -12.65 -8.90 6.00
C VAL A 39 -12.58 -7.84 7.12
N LYS A 40 -13.55 -6.92 7.18
CA LYS A 40 -13.63 -5.88 8.22
C LYS A 40 -13.63 -6.45 9.63
N SER A 41 -14.36 -7.55 9.86
CA SER A 41 -14.41 -8.20 11.17
C SER A 41 -13.09 -8.89 11.58
N ALA A 42 -12.20 -9.17 10.63
CA ALA A 42 -10.90 -9.79 10.85
C ALA A 42 -9.73 -8.78 10.96
N ILE A 43 -9.98 -7.48 10.74
CA ILE A 43 -8.97 -6.43 10.90
C ILE A 43 -9.12 -5.82 12.30
N PRO A 44 -8.05 -5.74 13.11
CA PRO A 44 -8.11 -5.04 14.38
C PRO A 44 -8.36 -3.55 14.15
N TYR A 45 -9.41 -3.02 14.76
CA TYR A 45 -9.70 -1.59 14.73
C TYR A 45 -8.61 -0.81 15.45
N ALA A 46 -8.06 0.21 14.79
CA ALA A 46 -7.25 1.24 15.44
C ALA A 46 -8.18 2.16 16.26
N THR A 47 -8.63 1.70 17.43
CA THR A 47 -9.30 2.57 18.41
C THR A 47 -9.00 2.07 19.83
N THR A 48 -8.52 3.00 20.66
CA THR A 48 -8.29 3.05 22.13
C THR A 48 -8.11 1.72 22.90
N PRO A 49 -7.06 1.59 23.76
CA PRO A 49 -6.67 0.29 24.32
C PRO A 49 -7.73 -0.28 25.27
N LYS A 50 -8.28 -1.43 24.89
CA LYS A 50 -8.99 -2.31 25.82
C LYS A 50 -7.94 -3.17 26.52
N THR A 51 -7.78 -2.95 27.84
CA THR A 51 -6.95 -3.76 28.73
C THR A 51 -7.24 -5.24 28.52
N THR A 52 -6.30 -5.97 27.92
CA THR A 52 -6.44 -7.42 27.75
C THR A 52 -5.36 -8.10 28.58
N THR A 53 -5.85 -8.76 29.63
CA THR A 53 -5.13 -9.64 30.55
C THR A 53 -4.32 -10.68 29.78
N SER A 54 -3.05 -10.84 30.14
CA SER A 54 -2.17 -11.86 29.56
C SER A 54 -2.67 -13.27 29.85
N SER A 55 -2.97 -14.02 28.80
CA SER A 55 -2.96 -15.48 28.82
C SER A 55 -1.89 -15.97 27.85
N THR A 56 -0.86 -16.59 28.41
CA THR A 56 0.24 -17.24 27.69
C THR A 56 -0.26 -18.54 27.09
N SER A 57 -0.21 -18.68 25.77
CA SER A 57 -0.22 -20.00 25.12
C SER A 57 0.69 -19.98 23.90
N SER A 58 1.80 -20.71 24.00
CA SER A 58 2.67 -21.05 22.89
C SER A 58 1.93 -21.97 21.90
N SER A 59 1.47 -21.43 20.77
CA SER A 59 1.19 -22.20 19.57
C SER A 59 1.69 -21.43 18.35
N SER A 60 2.23 -22.14 17.37
CA SER A 60 2.70 -21.59 16.10
C SER A 60 1.58 -21.10 15.17
N ASP A 61 0.35 -21.02 15.68
CA ASP A 61 -0.88 -20.73 14.94
C ASP A 61 -1.62 -19.47 15.47
N GLU A 62 -0.97 -18.62 16.27
CA GLU A 62 -1.53 -17.29 16.57
C GLU A 62 -1.67 -16.50 15.26
N GLU A 63 -2.91 -16.06 14.97
CA GLU A 63 -3.21 -15.24 13.81
C GLU A 63 -2.31 -14.00 13.82
N LEU A 64 -1.50 -13.84 12.77
CA LEU A 64 -0.62 -12.68 12.66
C LEU A 64 -1.48 -11.42 12.50
N ILE A 65 -1.57 -10.65 13.57
CA ILE A 65 -2.17 -9.32 13.58
C ILE A 65 -1.10 -8.32 13.15
N LEU A 66 -1.37 -7.62 12.04
CA LEU A 66 -0.58 -6.50 11.56
C LEU A 66 -1.32 -5.19 11.86
N ASN A 67 -0.60 -4.22 12.40
CA ASN A 67 -0.98 -2.81 12.29
C ASN A 67 -0.96 -2.37 10.81
N PRO A 68 -1.62 -1.26 10.44
CA PRO A 68 -1.53 -0.70 9.09
C PRO A 68 -0.09 -0.50 8.62
N ILE A 69 0.11 -0.60 7.31
CA ILE A 69 1.31 -0.15 6.63
C ILE A 69 1.03 1.28 6.15
N ILE A 70 1.96 2.20 6.34
CA ILE A 70 1.79 3.58 5.86
C ILE A 70 2.67 3.84 4.65
N ASP A 71 2.27 4.78 3.82
CA ASP A 71 3.19 5.42 2.90
C ASP A 71 3.31 6.92 3.20
N LEU A 72 4.53 7.45 3.00
CA LEU A 72 4.92 8.79 3.43
C LEU A 72 5.70 9.49 2.33
N SER A 73 5.54 10.80 2.27
CA SER A 73 6.28 11.68 1.38
C SER A 73 6.64 12.98 2.11
N GLY A 74 7.29 13.90 1.40
CA GLY A 74 7.56 15.25 1.92
C GLY A 74 6.33 16.08 2.26
N TRP A 75 5.11 15.62 1.94
CA TRP A 75 3.88 16.26 2.41
C TRP A 75 3.61 16.02 3.90
N GLN A 76 4.07 14.89 4.43
CA GLN A 76 4.03 14.60 5.87
C GLN A 76 5.33 15.13 6.48
N LEU A 77 5.29 16.32 7.05
CA LEU A 77 6.51 16.98 7.52
C LEU A 77 7.12 16.24 8.72
N PRO A 78 8.42 15.88 8.70
CA PRO A 78 9.02 15.12 9.79
C PRO A 78 8.92 15.76 11.17
N GLN A 79 8.91 17.10 11.26
CA GLN A 79 8.78 17.82 12.53
C GLN A 79 7.40 17.69 13.18
N ASP A 80 6.38 17.30 12.40
CA ASP A 80 5.01 17.14 12.88
C ASP A 80 4.73 15.68 13.29
N ILE A 81 5.70 14.77 13.10
CA ILE A 81 5.58 13.34 13.39
C ILE A 81 6.34 12.98 14.67
N ASP A 82 5.61 12.48 15.66
CA ASP A 82 6.19 11.72 16.77
C ASP A 82 6.44 10.28 16.31
N TYR A 83 7.67 10.02 15.83
CA TYR A 83 8.07 8.69 15.38
C TYR A 83 8.11 7.65 16.50
N ASP A 84 8.33 8.06 17.76
CA ASP A 84 8.32 7.12 18.90
C ASP A 84 6.91 6.57 19.10
N VAL A 85 5.89 7.41 18.99
CA VAL A 85 4.49 6.97 19.02
C VAL A 85 4.13 6.23 17.73
N LEU A 86 4.29 6.87 16.57
CA LEU A 86 3.80 6.34 15.28
C LEU A 86 4.37 4.95 14.96
N SER A 87 5.65 4.70 15.25
CA SER A 87 6.29 3.40 15.01
C SER A 87 5.65 2.22 15.76
N ASN A 88 4.90 2.47 16.84
CA ASN A 88 4.17 1.44 17.57
C ASN A 88 2.78 1.14 16.98
N HIS A 89 2.30 1.97 16.05
CA HIS A 89 0.99 1.89 15.42
C HIS A 89 1.04 1.47 13.95
N ILE A 90 2.21 1.09 13.44
CA ILE A 90 2.42 0.65 12.06
C ILE A 90 3.21 -0.65 12.00
N SER A 91 3.02 -1.43 10.94
CA SER A 91 3.81 -2.66 10.69
C SER A 91 4.98 -2.43 9.74
N GLY A 92 4.88 -1.43 8.87
CA GLY A 92 5.88 -1.11 7.86
C GLY A 92 5.59 0.26 7.25
N ALA A 93 6.56 0.78 6.49
CA ALA A 93 6.43 2.06 5.81
C ALA A 93 6.96 2.01 4.37
N ILE A 94 6.35 2.76 3.47
CA ILE A 94 6.81 2.97 2.09
C ILE A 94 7.09 4.47 1.91
N VAL A 95 8.34 4.87 1.68
CA VAL A 95 8.71 6.30 1.69
C VAL A 95 9.02 6.80 0.27
N ARG A 96 8.44 7.92 -0.14
CA ARG A 96 8.75 8.57 -1.41
C ARG A 96 10.18 9.07 -1.40
N VAL A 97 10.95 8.71 -2.41
CA VAL A 97 12.32 9.23 -2.61
C VAL A 97 12.39 10.20 -3.77
N PHE A 98 11.53 10.00 -4.78
CA PHE A 98 11.45 10.83 -5.97
C PHE A 98 9.98 11.13 -6.30
N GLY A 99 9.65 12.41 -6.39
CA GLY A 99 8.30 12.93 -6.65
C GLY A 99 8.05 13.29 -8.11
N GLY A 100 8.82 12.74 -9.03
CA GLY A 100 8.64 12.94 -10.48
C GLY A 100 9.36 14.15 -11.04
N SER A 101 9.60 14.12 -12.36
CA SER A 101 10.24 15.21 -13.11
C SER A 101 9.35 16.42 -13.33
N GLN A 102 8.03 16.30 -13.14
CA GLN A 102 7.06 17.38 -13.37
C GLN A 102 6.68 18.11 -12.08
N ILE A 103 7.35 17.83 -10.95
CA ILE A 103 7.04 18.49 -9.69
C ILE A 103 7.32 19.99 -9.76
N SER A 104 6.40 20.79 -9.19
CA SER A 104 6.55 22.24 -9.12
C SER A 104 7.82 22.64 -8.37
N LYS A 105 8.50 23.68 -8.85
CA LYS A 105 9.69 24.26 -8.22
C LYS A 105 9.42 24.79 -6.81
N ASP A 106 8.17 25.17 -6.55
CA ASP A 106 7.71 25.73 -5.28
C ASP A 106 7.08 24.66 -4.36
N SER A 107 7.19 23.36 -4.73
CA SER A 107 6.67 22.27 -3.92
C SER A 107 7.31 22.26 -2.53
N ASN A 108 6.49 22.18 -1.49
CA ASN A 108 7.00 21.98 -0.12
C ASN A 108 7.51 20.56 0.11
N ALA A 109 7.09 19.59 -0.70
CA ALA A 109 7.38 18.17 -0.49
C ALA A 109 8.58 17.63 -1.26
N ALA A 110 8.96 18.25 -2.39
CA ALA A 110 10.12 17.86 -3.18
C ALA A 110 10.91 19.08 -3.67
N SER A 111 12.19 18.91 -3.95
CA SER A 111 12.99 19.93 -4.63
C SER A 111 12.70 19.96 -6.12
N SER A 112 13.09 21.05 -6.78
CA SER A 112 12.89 21.28 -8.22
C SER A 112 13.53 20.24 -9.15
N ASN A 113 14.37 19.34 -8.62
CA ASN A 113 14.93 18.20 -9.33
C ASN A 113 14.19 16.89 -9.03
N GLY A 114 12.99 16.95 -8.47
CA GLY A 114 12.15 15.78 -8.17
C GLY A 114 12.49 15.05 -6.87
N ILE A 115 13.62 15.35 -6.20
CA ILE A 115 14.01 14.64 -4.97
C ILE A 115 13.08 15.04 -3.82
N ASP A 116 12.51 14.05 -3.14
CA ASP A 116 11.69 14.30 -1.95
C ASP A 116 12.51 14.98 -0.85
N LYS A 117 11.95 15.97 -0.15
CA LYS A 117 12.68 16.75 0.86
C LYS A 117 12.82 16.02 2.20
N SER A 118 11.93 15.07 2.49
CA SER A 118 11.79 14.46 3.81
C SER A 118 12.24 13.01 3.88
N PHE A 119 12.41 12.32 2.73
CA PHE A 119 12.70 10.88 2.67
C PHE A 119 13.84 10.43 3.58
N LYS A 120 14.94 11.20 3.65
CA LYS A 120 16.11 10.84 4.47
C LYS A 120 15.74 10.77 5.95
N THR A 121 14.93 11.71 6.42
CA THR A 121 14.51 11.76 7.82
C THR A 121 13.52 10.64 8.12
N HIS A 122 12.49 10.46 7.28
CA HIS A 122 11.53 9.36 7.42
C HIS A 122 12.24 8.00 7.50
N ILE A 123 13.09 7.68 6.52
CA ILE A 123 13.77 6.38 6.47
C ILE A 123 14.65 6.18 7.69
N LYS A 124 15.41 7.20 8.13
CA LYS A 124 16.30 7.09 9.29
C LYS A 124 15.54 6.91 10.60
N GLU A 125 14.51 7.71 10.85
CA GLU A 125 13.75 7.68 12.09
C GLU A 125 12.93 6.38 12.23
N LEU A 126 12.35 5.90 11.13
CA LEU A 126 11.61 4.63 11.10
C LEU A 126 12.53 3.43 11.28
N LYS A 127 13.67 3.38 10.58
CA LYS A 127 14.64 2.28 10.73
C LYS A 127 15.28 2.24 12.10
N LYS A 128 15.54 3.41 12.72
CA LYS A 128 16.02 3.52 14.11
C LYS A 128 15.06 2.84 15.10
N ARG A 129 13.78 2.73 14.75
CA ARG A 129 12.72 2.11 15.57
C ARG A 129 12.30 0.73 15.07
N ASP A 130 13.18 0.08 14.30
CA ASP A 130 12.98 -1.27 13.76
C ASP A 130 11.77 -1.41 12.81
N VAL A 131 11.22 -0.31 12.29
CA VAL A 131 10.19 -0.37 11.25
C VAL A 131 10.84 -0.73 9.92
N PRO A 132 10.38 -1.79 9.21
CA PRO A 132 10.87 -2.09 7.88
C PRO A 132 10.39 -1.03 6.88
N VAL A 133 11.30 -0.58 6.01
CA VAL A 133 11.04 0.53 5.08
C VAL A 133 11.29 0.10 3.65
N ALA A 134 10.23 0.15 2.83
CA ALA A 134 10.29 0.18 1.37
C ALA A 134 10.32 1.63 0.88
N VAL A 135 10.52 1.84 -0.41
CA VAL A 135 10.54 3.18 -1.02
C VAL A 135 9.77 3.21 -2.32
N TYR A 136 9.30 4.39 -2.71
CA TYR A 136 8.64 4.58 -4.00
C TYR A 136 9.14 5.82 -4.76
N SER A 137 8.86 5.83 -6.05
CA SER A 137 9.08 6.94 -6.97
C SER A 137 7.82 7.19 -7.78
N TYR A 138 7.30 8.41 -7.73
CA TYR A 138 6.23 8.87 -8.60
C TYR A 138 6.79 9.06 -10.02
N ALA A 139 6.34 8.23 -10.95
CA ALA A 139 6.86 8.18 -12.31
C ALA A 139 6.13 9.20 -13.19
N GLN A 140 6.87 10.17 -13.73
CA GLN A 140 6.31 11.26 -14.53
C GLN A 140 7.08 11.53 -15.83
N GLY A 141 8.03 10.66 -16.19
CA GLY A 141 8.81 10.81 -17.41
C GLY A 141 7.90 10.88 -18.64
N THR A 142 8.19 11.81 -19.56
CA THR A 142 7.40 12.00 -20.80
C THR A 142 8.01 11.27 -22.00
N SER A 143 9.09 10.53 -21.75
CA SER A 143 9.76 9.68 -22.74
C SER A 143 10.46 8.51 -22.06
N VAL A 144 10.78 7.47 -22.84
CA VAL A 144 11.61 6.34 -22.37
C VAL A 144 12.94 6.82 -21.77
N LYS A 145 13.55 7.87 -22.33
CA LYS A 145 14.80 8.42 -21.83
C LYS A 145 14.62 9.02 -20.43
N GLU A 146 13.54 9.77 -20.23
CA GLU A 146 13.20 10.38 -18.95
C GLU A 146 12.81 9.35 -17.91
N MET A 147 11.96 8.36 -18.24
CA MET A 147 11.63 7.25 -17.34
C MET A 147 12.88 6.52 -16.81
N LYS A 148 13.86 6.30 -17.68
CA LYS A 148 15.16 5.72 -17.26
C LYS A 148 15.98 6.68 -16.39
N GLU A 149 15.91 8.00 -16.64
CA GLU A 149 16.60 8.99 -15.80
C GLU A 149 15.98 9.08 -14.40
N GLU A 150 14.66 9.10 -14.31
CA GLU A 150 13.93 9.04 -13.04
C GLU A 150 14.32 7.78 -12.25
N ALA A 151 14.36 6.61 -12.90
CA ALA A 151 14.82 5.36 -12.29
C ALA A 151 16.26 5.46 -11.74
N ARG A 152 17.18 6.09 -12.48
CA ARG A 152 18.57 6.32 -12.04
C ARG A 152 18.63 7.23 -10.82
N ILE A 153 17.90 8.34 -10.83
CA ILE A 153 17.86 9.30 -9.72
C ILE A 153 17.26 8.63 -8.48
N PHE A 154 16.13 7.94 -8.66
CA PHE A 154 15.47 7.20 -7.60
C PHE A 154 16.42 6.18 -6.96
N TYR A 155 16.99 5.27 -7.76
CA TYR A 155 17.87 4.23 -7.24
C TYR A 155 19.11 4.78 -6.54
N LYS A 156 19.75 5.81 -7.12
CA LYS A 156 20.93 6.47 -6.53
C LYS A 156 20.66 7.02 -5.13
N ASN A 157 19.47 7.59 -4.92
CA ASN A 157 19.11 8.19 -3.63
C ASN A 157 18.57 7.17 -2.63
N ALA A 158 17.89 6.12 -3.10
CA ALA A 158 17.27 5.10 -2.25
C ALA A 158 18.23 3.99 -1.82
N SER A 159 19.08 3.48 -2.72
CA SER A 159 19.93 2.30 -2.49
C SER A 159 20.87 2.39 -1.28
N PRO A 160 21.44 3.55 -0.88
CA PRO A 160 22.27 3.64 0.32
C PRO A 160 21.52 3.23 1.60
N TYR A 161 20.20 3.35 1.59
CA TYR A 161 19.38 2.98 2.73
C TYR A 161 19.01 1.50 2.77
N LYS A 162 19.24 0.71 1.71
CA LYS A 162 18.84 -0.71 1.63
C LYS A 162 17.33 -0.90 1.93
N PRO A 163 16.42 -0.32 1.12
CA PRO A 163 14.99 -0.50 1.31
C PRO A 163 14.58 -1.96 1.06
N THR A 164 13.44 -2.38 1.61
CA THR A 164 12.94 -3.76 1.46
C THR A 164 12.33 -4.03 0.09
N TYR A 165 11.83 -2.97 -0.55
CA TYR A 165 11.23 -2.97 -1.89
C TYR A 165 11.41 -1.59 -2.54
N TYR A 166 11.41 -1.58 -3.88
CA TYR A 166 11.28 -0.38 -4.69
C TYR A 166 9.92 -0.40 -5.39
N TRP A 167 9.14 0.66 -5.28
CA TRP A 167 7.84 0.79 -5.94
C TRP A 167 7.90 1.86 -7.03
N ILE A 168 7.36 1.54 -8.20
CA ILE A 168 7.08 2.51 -9.25
C ILE A 168 5.62 2.91 -9.08
N ASP A 169 5.39 4.18 -8.83
CA ASP A 169 4.07 4.77 -8.61
C ASP A 169 3.62 5.44 -9.91
N VAL A 170 2.55 4.91 -10.50
CA VAL A 170 2.04 5.26 -11.83
C VAL A 170 0.57 5.66 -11.74
N GLU A 171 0.30 6.95 -11.88
CA GLU A 171 -1.07 7.51 -11.71
C GLU A 171 -1.50 8.44 -12.85
N GLU A 172 -0.57 8.89 -13.69
CA GLU A 172 -0.81 9.89 -14.73
C GLU A 172 -0.37 9.39 -16.10
N GLU A 173 -1.12 9.76 -17.14
CA GLU A 173 -0.73 9.49 -18.53
C GLU A 173 0.29 10.54 -18.99
N THR A 174 1.57 10.24 -18.81
CA THR A 174 2.67 11.14 -19.25
C THR A 174 3.25 10.78 -20.61
N MET A 175 2.85 9.62 -21.16
CA MET A 175 3.31 9.10 -22.45
C MET A 175 2.15 8.45 -23.19
N SER A 176 2.09 8.59 -24.51
CA SER A 176 1.10 7.91 -25.35
C SER A 176 1.21 6.38 -25.32
N ASN A 177 2.34 5.86 -24.86
CA ASN A 177 2.53 4.44 -24.58
C ASN A 177 3.12 4.30 -23.18
N MET A 178 2.24 4.30 -22.18
CA MET A 178 2.63 4.19 -20.77
C MET A 178 3.31 2.85 -20.47
N GLU A 179 2.86 1.74 -21.04
CA GLU A 179 3.50 0.42 -20.88
C GLU A 179 4.99 0.47 -21.26
N GLN A 180 5.33 1.09 -22.39
CA GLN A 180 6.72 1.26 -22.81
C GLN A 180 7.55 2.07 -21.79
N GLY A 181 6.97 3.15 -21.27
CA GLY A 181 7.61 4.01 -20.25
C GLY A 181 7.84 3.27 -18.93
N VAL A 182 6.80 2.63 -18.41
CA VAL A 182 6.80 1.88 -17.14
C VAL A 182 7.77 0.71 -17.21
N GLN A 183 7.76 -0.09 -18.29
CA GLN A 183 8.71 -1.19 -18.46
C GLN A 183 10.15 -0.69 -18.61
N ALA A 184 10.38 0.48 -19.22
CA ALA A 184 11.70 1.08 -19.30
C ALA A 184 12.22 1.52 -17.92
N PHE A 185 11.34 2.08 -17.07
CA PHE A 185 11.66 2.42 -15.69
C PHE A 185 12.02 1.14 -14.90
N LEU A 186 11.17 0.12 -14.96
CA LEU A 186 11.39 -1.18 -14.30
C LEU A 186 12.71 -1.81 -14.74
N ALA A 187 12.95 -1.91 -16.05
CA ALA A 187 14.16 -2.50 -16.59
C ALA A 187 15.42 -1.75 -16.13
N GLU A 188 15.37 -0.42 -16.04
CA GLU A 188 16.50 0.38 -15.55
C GLU A 188 16.74 0.17 -14.05
N LEU A 189 15.69 0.11 -13.23
CA LEU A 189 15.84 -0.25 -11.80
C LEU A 189 16.48 -1.63 -11.63
N LYS A 190 16.00 -2.63 -12.36
CA LYS A 190 16.57 -4.00 -12.32
C LYS A 190 18.03 -4.00 -12.77
N ARG A 191 18.36 -3.28 -13.85
CA ARG A 191 19.74 -3.12 -14.35
C ARG A 191 20.68 -2.47 -13.33
N LEU A 192 20.18 -1.53 -12.54
CA LEU A 192 20.95 -0.85 -11.48
C LEU A 192 21.15 -1.69 -10.23
N GLY A 193 20.42 -2.80 -10.09
CA GLY A 193 20.53 -3.73 -8.96
C GLY A 193 19.38 -3.68 -7.97
N ALA A 194 18.22 -3.11 -8.33
CA ALA A 194 17.01 -3.27 -7.54
C ALA A 194 16.43 -4.67 -7.76
N GLU A 195 16.66 -5.58 -6.82
CA GLU A 195 16.20 -6.97 -6.94
C GLU A 195 14.68 -7.11 -6.84
N LYS A 196 14.06 -6.32 -5.95
CA LYS A 196 12.61 -6.36 -5.67
C LYS A 196 11.96 -5.04 -6.10
N VAL A 197 11.18 -5.10 -7.17
CA VAL A 197 10.48 -3.96 -7.77
C VAL A 197 9.00 -4.28 -7.90
N GLY A 198 8.15 -3.42 -7.34
CA GLY A 198 6.71 -3.51 -7.43
C GLY A 198 6.09 -2.35 -8.21
N LEU A 199 4.84 -2.52 -8.61
CA LEU A 199 4.04 -1.52 -9.30
C LEU A 199 2.90 -1.06 -8.40
N TYR A 200 2.81 0.24 -8.14
CA TYR A 200 1.60 0.88 -7.65
C TYR A 200 0.85 1.49 -8.83
N ILE A 201 -0.42 1.10 -9.00
CA ILE A 201 -1.26 1.60 -10.08
C ILE A 201 -2.75 1.36 -9.78
N GLY A 202 -3.59 2.36 -10.08
CA GLY A 202 -5.04 2.21 -10.03
C GLY A 202 -5.53 1.16 -11.02
N ALA A 203 -6.41 0.25 -10.59
CA ALA A 203 -6.87 -0.86 -11.44
C ALA A 203 -7.51 -0.40 -12.77
N TYR A 204 -8.28 0.70 -12.73
CA TYR A 204 -8.87 1.28 -13.94
C TYR A 204 -7.80 1.87 -14.86
N PHE A 205 -6.89 2.67 -14.31
CA PHE A 205 -5.80 3.29 -15.07
C PHE A 205 -4.89 2.24 -15.72
N MET A 206 -4.61 1.14 -15.02
CA MET A 206 -3.83 0.03 -15.56
C MET A 206 -4.49 -0.61 -16.79
N LEU A 207 -5.81 -0.81 -16.75
CA LEU A 207 -6.59 -1.35 -17.87
C LEU A 207 -6.66 -0.36 -19.03
N GLU A 208 -6.91 0.92 -18.73
CA GLU A 208 -7.02 2.00 -19.72
C GLU A 208 -5.71 2.19 -20.48
N GLN A 209 -4.58 2.16 -19.77
CA GLN A 209 -3.25 2.40 -20.33
C GLN A 209 -2.54 1.11 -20.79
N GLU A 210 -3.22 -0.04 -20.69
CA GLU A 210 -2.72 -1.37 -21.04
C GLU A 210 -1.37 -1.71 -20.36
N VAL A 211 -1.15 -1.19 -19.15
CA VAL A 211 0.08 -1.41 -18.39
C VAL A 211 0.10 -2.84 -17.86
N SER A 212 1.17 -3.58 -18.16
CA SER A 212 1.33 -4.96 -17.75
C SER A 212 1.96 -5.06 -16.36
N THR A 213 1.42 -5.93 -15.52
CA THR A 213 2.07 -6.33 -14.25
C THR A 213 3.22 -7.33 -14.46
N LYS A 214 3.48 -7.73 -15.70
CA LYS A 214 4.55 -8.67 -16.03
C LYS A 214 5.91 -8.12 -15.60
N ASN A 215 6.75 -9.01 -15.05
CA ASN A 215 8.10 -8.74 -14.54
C ASN A 215 8.18 -7.92 -13.24
N PHE A 216 7.06 -7.41 -12.73
CA PHE A 216 6.99 -6.89 -11.37
C PHE A 216 6.96 -8.03 -10.37
N ASP A 217 7.60 -7.83 -9.23
CA ASP A 217 7.64 -8.82 -8.16
C ASP A 217 6.41 -8.72 -7.26
N ALA A 218 5.72 -7.57 -7.25
CA ALA A 218 4.49 -7.33 -6.50
C ALA A 218 3.65 -6.22 -7.13
N VAL A 219 2.34 -6.23 -6.83
CA VAL A 219 1.40 -5.20 -7.25
C VAL A 219 0.71 -4.59 -6.02
N TRP A 220 0.59 -3.27 -6.03
CA TRP A 220 -0.04 -2.45 -5.01
C TRP A 220 -1.15 -1.64 -5.67
N ILE A 221 -2.39 -1.77 -5.19
CA ILE A 221 -3.55 -1.13 -5.83
C ILE A 221 -4.24 -0.19 -4.83
N PRO A 222 -4.58 1.05 -5.22
CA PRO A 222 -5.46 1.91 -4.45
C PRO A 222 -6.94 1.60 -4.71
N ALA A 223 -7.74 1.57 -3.65
CA ALA A 223 -9.20 1.58 -3.73
C ALA A 223 -9.81 2.09 -2.42
N TYR A 224 -10.36 3.31 -2.42
CA TYR A 224 -10.67 4.03 -1.17
C TYR A 224 -12.13 3.97 -0.71
N GLY A 225 -13.05 3.51 -1.56
CA GLY A 225 -14.48 3.61 -1.24
C GLY A 225 -14.89 5.08 -1.11
N THR A 226 -15.40 5.50 0.05
CA THR A 226 -15.71 6.92 0.30
C THR A 226 -14.51 7.72 0.81
N ASP A 227 -13.37 7.06 1.03
CA ASP A 227 -12.13 7.63 1.56
C ASP A 227 -12.29 8.27 2.95
N SER A 228 -13.02 7.59 3.84
CA SER A 228 -13.35 8.10 5.18
C SER A 228 -12.22 7.95 6.23
N GLY A 229 -11.07 7.41 5.84
CA GLY A 229 -10.01 6.98 6.77
C GLY A 229 -10.14 5.52 7.24
N TYR A 230 -11.23 4.84 6.87
CA TYR A 230 -11.47 3.44 7.23
C TYR A 230 -11.41 2.54 6.01
N TYR A 231 -11.12 1.26 6.24
CA TYR A 231 -11.16 0.25 5.20
C TYR A 231 -12.60 0.04 4.72
N GLU A 232 -12.96 0.47 3.52
CA GLU A 232 -14.36 0.48 3.06
C GLU A 232 -14.62 -0.17 1.72
N ALA A 233 -13.58 -0.46 0.96
CA ALA A 233 -13.70 -1.06 -0.36
C ALA A 233 -12.54 -2.00 -0.59
N LEU A 234 -12.76 -2.97 -1.45
CA LEU A 234 -11.70 -3.77 -2.05
C LEU A 234 -11.45 -3.26 -3.47
N PRO A 235 -10.21 -3.39 -3.99
CA PRO A 235 -9.96 -3.24 -5.41
C PRO A 235 -10.91 -4.15 -6.21
N ASN A 236 -11.79 -3.54 -7.01
CA ASN A 236 -12.70 -4.27 -7.88
C ASN A 236 -11.95 -4.68 -9.16
N THR A 237 -11.15 -5.74 -9.06
CA THR A 237 -10.26 -6.16 -10.13
C THR A 237 -9.90 -7.65 -10.04
N GLU A 238 -9.62 -8.25 -11.18
CA GLU A 238 -9.08 -9.62 -11.31
C GLU A 238 -7.54 -9.63 -11.28
N ILE A 239 -6.90 -8.46 -11.17
CA ILE A 239 -5.44 -8.33 -11.09
C ILE A 239 -4.97 -8.98 -9.80
N ASP A 240 -3.96 -9.84 -9.88
CA ASP A 240 -3.32 -10.38 -8.68
C ASP A 240 -2.50 -9.30 -7.98
N TYR A 241 -2.89 -8.89 -6.77
CA TYR A 241 -2.22 -7.86 -5.98
C TYR A 241 -1.82 -8.33 -4.57
N ASP A 242 -0.75 -7.73 -4.05
CA ASP A 242 -0.18 -8.05 -2.75
C ASP A 242 -0.56 -7.03 -1.67
N LEU A 243 -0.65 -5.75 -2.05
CA LEU A 243 -0.88 -4.64 -1.14
C LEU A 243 -2.06 -3.79 -1.63
N HIS A 244 -2.86 -3.28 -0.70
CA HIS A 244 -4.00 -2.42 -0.96
C HIS A 244 -3.87 -1.13 -0.17
N GLN A 245 -3.81 0.02 -0.86
CA GLN A 245 -3.99 1.33 -0.24
C GLN A 245 -5.49 1.60 -0.14
N TYR A 246 -6.00 1.61 1.09
CA TYR A 246 -7.44 1.61 1.31
C TYR A 246 -8.01 2.97 1.69
N THR A 247 -7.17 3.96 1.96
CA THR A 247 -7.59 5.34 2.21
C THR A 247 -6.40 6.28 2.14
N SER A 248 -6.66 7.54 1.79
CA SER A 248 -5.76 8.68 1.95
C SER A 248 -6.04 9.53 3.19
N GLN A 249 -7.12 9.23 3.91
CA GLN A 249 -7.65 10.03 5.02
C GLN A 249 -7.48 9.33 6.38
N GLY A 250 -6.50 8.43 6.49
CA GLY A 250 -6.26 7.68 7.72
C GLY A 250 -5.73 8.56 8.86
N SER A 251 -6.02 8.18 10.09
CA SER A 251 -5.49 8.84 11.29
C SER A 251 -4.87 7.81 12.22
N LEU A 252 -3.63 8.06 12.66
CA LEU A 252 -2.89 7.20 13.59
C LEU A 252 -2.23 8.04 14.68
N PRO A 253 -2.09 7.52 15.91
CA PRO A 253 -1.35 8.21 16.96
C PRO A 253 0.09 8.52 16.53
N GLY A 254 0.55 9.72 16.87
CA GLY A 254 1.90 10.20 16.53
C GLY A 254 1.96 11.09 15.29
N PHE A 255 0.83 11.37 14.64
CA PHE A 255 0.71 12.39 13.61
C PHE A 255 -0.72 12.94 13.56
N ASP A 256 -0.87 14.25 13.66
CA ASP A 256 -2.19 14.90 13.78
C ASP A 256 -2.90 15.10 12.44
N ASN A 257 -2.19 14.92 11.31
CA ASN A 257 -2.77 15.02 9.98
C ASN A 257 -3.05 13.63 9.38
N ILE A 258 -3.58 13.63 8.16
CA ILE A 258 -3.99 12.43 7.44
C ILE A 258 -2.80 11.62 6.90
N LEU A 259 -2.99 10.31 6.83
CA LEU A 259 -2.04 9.33 6.30
C LEU A 259 -2.71 8.42 5.28
N ASP A 260 -1.93 8.07 4.26
CA ASP A 260 -2.23 6.96 3.39
C ASP A 260 -2.03 5.65 4.14
N LEU A 261 -3.09 4.84 4.21
CA LEU A 261 -3.06 3.57 4.93
C LEU A 261 -3.24 2.38 4.00
N ASN A 262 -2.45 1.35 4.29
CA ASN A 262 -2.31 0.17 3.49
C ASN A 262 -2.45 -1.09 4.33
N GLN A 263 -2.83 -2.17 3.64
CA GLN A 263 -2.82 -3.50 4.20
C GLN A 263 -2.45 -4.55 3.15
N ILE A 264 -2.00 -5.71 3.64
CA ILE A 264 -1.85 -6.90 2.80
C ILE A 264 -3.21 -7.29 2.25
N ASN A 265 -3.27 -7.69 0.98
CA ASN A 265 -4.48 -8.26 0.37
C ASN A 265 -5.06 -9.35 1.29
N PRO A 266 -6.32 -9.22 1.75
CA PRO A 266 -6.91 -10.14 2.71
C PRO A 266 -7.07 -11.57 2.18
N GLU A 267 -7.03 -11.77 0.86
CA GLU A 267 -7.08 -13.09 0.23
C GLU A 267 -5.72 -13.78 0.16
N LYS A 268 -4.63 -13.07 0.49
CA LYS A 268 -3.26 -13.62 0.54
C LYS A 268 -2.92 -14.10 1.95
N ASN A 269 -1.93 -14.99 2.04
CA ASN A 269 -1.34 -15.35 3.33
C ASN A 269 -0.63 -14.11 3.93
N LYS A 270 -1.20 -13.54 5.00
CA LYS A 270 -0.72 -12.29 5.64
C LYS A 270 0.79 -12.32 5.93
N ARG A 271 1.27 -13.37 6.62
CA ARG A 271 2.68 -13.51 7.02
C ARG A 271 3.60 -13.59 5.82
N LYS A 272 3.35 -14.52 4.89
CA LYS A 272 4.18 -14.75 3.70
C LYS A 272 4.28 -13.48 2.85
N THR A 273 3.16 -12.78 2.68
CA THR A 273 3.10 -11.57 1.84
C THR A 273 3.78 -10.39 2.53
N PHE A 274 3.57 -10.20 3.84
CA PHE A 274 4.33 -9.20 4.60
C PHE A 274 5.83 -9.47 4.53
N GLU A 275 6.27 -10.71 4.74
CA GLU A 275 7.69 -11.06 4.70
C GLU A 275 8.31 -10.92 3.30
N LYS A 276 7.52 -11.14 2.24
CA LYS A 276 7.90 -10.84 0.85
C LYS A 276 8.23 -9.35 0.68
N LEU A 277 7.35 -8.46 1.15
CA LEU A 277 7.42 -7.01 0.93
C LEU A 277 8.34 -6.27 1.91
N PHE A 278 8.34 -6.66 3.18
CA PHE A 278 8.99 -5.94 4.29
C PHE A 278 10.05 -6.75 5.03
N GLY A 279 10.26 -8.01 4.65
CA GLY A 279 11.23 -8.90 5.29
C GLY A 279 10.69 -9.57 6.56
N LYS A 280 11.52 -10.41 7.17
CA LYS A 280 11.11 -11.25 8.31
C LYS A 280 10.63 -10.42 9.49
N ILE A 281 9.53 -10.85 10.09
CA ILE A 281 8.99 -10.23 11.30
C ILE A 281 9.95 -10.50 12.45
N LYS A 282 10.58 -9.45 12.98
CA LYS A 282 11.40 -9.56 14.18
C LYS A 282 10.47 -9.81 15.37
N GLN A 283 10.70 -10.88 16.13
CA GLN A 283 10.03 -11.04 17.42
C GLN A 283 10.52 -9.92 18.36
N LYS A 284 9.61 -9.03 18.82
CA LYS A 284 9.96 -8.08 19.87
C LYS A 284 10.31 -8.90 21.13
N PRO A 285 11.48 -8.69 21.77
CA PRO A 285 11.77 -9.37 23.01
C PRO A 285 10.71 -8.97 24.04
N THR A 286 9.95 -9.95 24.52
CA THR A 286 9.03 -9.77 25.64
C THR A 286 9.85 -9.33 26.84
N LYS A 287 9.71 -8.06 27.24
CA LYS A 287 10.20 -7.59 28.54
C LYS A 287 9.38 -8.30 29.61
N ASN A 288 9.80 -9.50 30.01
CA ASN A 288 9.34 -10.10 31.24
C ASN A 288 9.80 -9.20 32.38
N LYS A 289 8.87 -8.37 32.87
CA LYS A 289 9.04 -7.53 34.04
C LYS A 289 9.20 -8.49 35.22
N LYS A 290 10.45 -8.82 35.56
CA LYS A 290 10.78 -9.59 36.75
C LYS A 290 10.36 -8.74 37.95
N THR A 291 9.18 -9.02 38.51
CA THR A 291 8.72 -8.42 39.76
C THR A 291 9.61 -8.97 40.86
N THR A 292 10.60 -8.19 41.28
CA THR A 292 11.37 -8.47 42.49
C THR A 292 10.44 -8.23 43.68
N SER A 293 9.88 -9.30 44.23
CA SER A 293 9.19 -9.25 45.51
C SER A 293 10.23 -9.07 46.62
N THR A 294 10.39 -7.85 47.13
CA THR A 294 11.06 -7.60 48.40
C THR A 294 10.15 -8.10 49.52
N SER A 295 10.48 -9.25 50.10
CA SER A 295 9.89 -9.72 51.36
C SER A 295 10.52 -8.94 52.52
N SER A 296 9.79 -8.00 53.11
CA SER A 296 10.12 -7.44 54.41
C SER A 296 9.81 -8.48 55.50
N SER A 297 10.84 -9.12 56.05
CA SER A 297 10.75 -9.90 57.28
C SER A 297 10.66 -8.95 58.47
N SER A 298 9.47 -8.78 59.02
CA SER A 298 9.27 -8.31 60.39
C SER A 298 9.35 -9.51 61.32
N SER A 299 10.32 -9.54 62.23
CA SER A 299 10.32 -10.42 63.40
C SER A 299 10.93 -9.66 64.57
N GLN A 300 10.08 -9.55 65.60
CA GLN A 300 10.24 -9.23 67.03
C GLN A 300 11.59 -8.70 67.54
#